data_AF-A0A927MPB9-F1
#
_entry.id   AF-A0A927MPB9-F1
#
_cell.length_a   1.000
_cell.length_b   1.000
_cell.length_c   1.000
_cell.angle_alpha   90.00
_cell.angle_beta   90.00
_cell.angle_gamma   90.00
#
_symmetry.space_group_name_H-M   'P 1'
#
loop_
_entity.id
_entity.type
_entity.pdbx_description
1 polymer ?
#
loop_
_entity_poly.entity_id
_entity_poly.type
_entity_poly.pdbx_seq_one_letter_code
_entity_poly.pdbx_strand_id
1 'polypeptide(L)'
;MALAERAGLSELVGERVAITETTVASAAANPAGKLASIIAGMAAGADCIDDLDVIRSGGMRRLFDGVYAPATLGQFLREFTHGHTQQLASVARAHLVNLVQASGLLPGIEDQAFIDIDSLLRPVYGHAKQTSHGEILSSGGGVGVV
;
A
#
# COMPACT_ATOMS: atom_id res chain seq x y z
N MET A 1 11.47 0.50 10.75
CA MET A 1 10.09 1.02 10.92
C MET A 1 9.99 2.39 11.57
N ALA A 2 11.00 2.92 12.28
CA ALA A 2 10.89 4.20 12.97
C ALA A 2 10.44 5.39 12.10
N LEU A 3 10.88 5.49 10.83
CA LEU A 3 10.41 6.54 9.93
C LEU A 3 8.92 6.38 9.58
N ALA A 4 8.46 5.15 9.34
CA ALA A 4 7.06 4.86 9.05
C ALA A 4 6.16 5.20 10.25
N GLU A 5 6.59 4.87 11.47
CA GLU A 5 5.83 5.26 12.67
C GLU A 5 5.85 6.77 12.90
N ARG A 6 7.00 7.45 12.70
CA ARG A 6 7.09 8.91 12.76
C ARG A 6 6.18 9.60 11.74
N ALA A 7 5.98 9.00 10.57
CA ALA A 7 5.05 9.48 9.54
C ALA A 7 3.61 8.95 9.74
N GLY A 8 3.31 8.34 10.88
CA GLY A 8 1.95 8.01 11.31
C GLY A 8 1.35 6.75 10.70
N LEU A 9 2.14 5.80 10.19
CA LEU A 9 1.60 4.61 9.50
C LEU A 9 0.54 3.87 10.33
N SER A 10 0.85 3.51 11.59
CA SER A 10 -0.06 2.76 12.45
C SER A 10 -1.35 3.52 12.78
N GLU A 11 -1.24 4.83 13.02
CA GLU A 11 -2.38 5.72 13.27
C GLU A 11 -3.28 5.80 12.04
N LEU A 12 -2.71 6.09 10.87
CA LEU A 12 -3.45 6.19 9.61
C LEU A 12 -4.20 4.90 9.29
N VAL A 13 -3.58 3.75 9.55
CA VAL A 13 -4.22 2.43 9.40
C VAL A 13 -5.37 2.26 10.38
N GLY A 14 -5.14 2.55 11.67
CA GLY A 14 -6.18 2.44 12.70
C GLY A 14 -7.40 3.32 12.44
N GLU A 15 -7.20 4.48 11.80
CA GLU A 15 -8.28 5.42 11.45
C GLU A 15 -9.03 5.03 10.17
N ARG A 16 -8.33 4.51 9.16
CA ARG A 16 -8.87 4.39 7.78
C ARG A 16 -9.18 2.97 7.35
N VAL A 17 -8.67 1.96 8.05
CA VAL A 17 -8.87 0.55 7.71
C VAL A 17 -9.85 -0.08 8.67
N ALA A 18 -11.00 -0.46 8.14
CA ALA A 18 -12.07 -1.12 8.90
C ALA A 18 -12.46 -2.42 8.19
N ILE A 19 -12.25 -3.53 8.88
CA ILE A 19 -12.70 -4.86 8.46
C ILE A 19 -13.89 -5.23 9.34
N THR A 20 -15.09 -4.94 8.86
CA THR A 20 -16.35 -5.07 9.62
C THR A 20 -16.96 -6.46 9.50
N GLU A 21 -16.68 -7.15 8.40
CA GLU A 21 -17.11 -8.53 8.16
C GLU A 21 -15.86 -9.40 8.11
N THR A 22 -15.87 -10.50 8.85
CA THR A 22 -14.73 -11.42 8.91
C THR A 22 -15.20 -12.84 9.03
N THR A 23 -14.52 -13.74 8.33
CA THR A 23 -14.75 -15.18 8.43
C THR A 23 -14.17 -15.74 9.73
N VAL A 24 -13.10 -15.12 10.23
CA VAL A 24 -12.45 -15.54 11.48
C VAL A 24 -12.12 -14.31 12.33
N ALA A 25 -12.71 -14.21 13.53
CA ALA A 25 -12.58 -13.02 14.39
C ALA A 25 -11.13 -12.53 14.62
N SER A 26 -10.15 -13.45 14.71
CA SER A 26 -8.74 -13.09 14.88
C SER A 26 -8.12 -12.46 13.63
N ALA A 27 -8.71 -12.61 12.44
CA ALA A 27 -8.22 -12.05 11.19
C ALA A 27 -8.32 -10.52 11.20
N ALA A 28 -9.45 -9.96 11.62
CA ALA A 28 -9.66 -8.51 11.70
C ALA A 28 -8.96 -7.83 12.89
N ALA A 29 -8.47 -8.59 13.89
CA ALA A 29 -7.83 -8.03 15.07
C ALA A 29 -6.48 -7.37 14.74
N ASN A 30 -6.20 -6.20 15.34
CA ASN A 30 -4.95 -5.44 15.19
C ASN A 30 -4.46 -5.30 13.72
N PRO A 31 -5.23 -4.65 12.84
CA PRO A 31 -4.86 -4.47 11.43
C PRO A 31 -3.56 -3.67 11.26
N ALA A 32 -3.33 -2.66 12.11
CA ALA A 32 -2.11 -1.85 12.11
C ALA A 32 -0.85 -2.70 12.29
N GLY A 33 -0.80 -3.52 13.35
CA GLY A 33 0.36 -4.38 13.60
C GLY A 33 0.61 -5.40 12.49
N LYS A 34 -0.46 -5.97 11.92
CA LYS A 34 -0.34 -6.95 10.83
C LYS A 34 0.15 -6.31 9.53
N LEU A 35 -0.39 -5.15 9.16
CA LEU A 35 0.07 -4.40 7.99
C LEU A 35 1.51 -3.94 8.14
N ALA A 36 1.88 -3.39 9.31
CA ALA A 36 3.25 -2.99 9.60
C ALA A 36 4.23 -4.19 9.50
N SER A 37 3.81 -5.38 9.92
CA SER A 37 4.61 -6.60 9.80
C SER A 37 4.81 -7.02 8.34
N ILE A 38 3.77 -6.97 7.51
CA ILE A 38 3.88 -7.28 6.08
C ILE A 38 4.81 -6.28 5.40
N ILE A 39 4.61 -4.97 5.63
CA ILE A 39 5.44 -3.90 5.05
C ILE A 39 6.90 -4.06 5.49
N ALA A 40 7.15 -4.37 6.76
CA ALA A 40 8.48 -4.62 7.27
C ALA A 40 9.15 -5.84 6.63
N GLY A 41 8.41 -6.93 6.44
CA GLY A 41 8.90 -8.11 5.73
C GLY A 41 9.28 -7.78 4.30
N MET A 42 8.41 -7.08 3.56
CA MET A 42 8.70 -6.61 2.20
C MET A 42 9.95 -5.72 2.16
N ALA A 43 10.08 -4.79 3.11
CA ALA A 43 11.26 -3.93 3.22
C ALA A 43 12.55 -4.71 3.58
N ALA A 44 12.42 -5.87 4.24
CA ALA A 44 13.51 -6.79 4.55
C ALA A 44 13.79 -7.80 3.42
N GLY A 45 13.06 -7.72 2.30
CA GLY A 45 13.26 -8.56 1.11
C GLY A 45 12.31 -9.74 0.97
N ALA A 46 11.25 -9.84 1.77
CA ALA A 46 10.23 -10.87 1.59
C ALA A 46 9.44 -10.62 0.29
N ASP A 47 9.40 -11.61 -0.60
CA ASP A 47 8.64 -11.53 -1.85
C ASP A 47 7.31 -12.31 -1.79
N CYS A 48 7.19 -13.23 -0.83
CA CYS A 48 6.01 -14.04 -0.61
C CYS A 48 5.61 -14.10 0.88
N ILE A 49 4.46 -14.71 1.17
CA ILE A 49 3.96 -14.81 2.54
C ILE A 49 4.89 -15.64 3.44
N ASP A 50 5.50 -16.68 2.89
CA ASP A 50 6.38 -17.59 3.63
C ASP A 50 7.69 -16.89 4.04
N ASP A 51 8.15 -15.93 3.25
CA ASP A 51 9.34 -15.13 3.55
C ASP A 51 9.14 -14.14 4.70
N LEU A 52 7.91 -13.89 5.14
CA LEU A 52 7.64 -13.01 6.28
C LEU A 52 8.22 -13.55 7.60
N ASP A 53 8.70 -14.79 7.64
CA ASP A 53 9.53 -15.27 8.75
C ASP A 53 10.87 -14.53 8.89
N VAL A 54 11.32 -13.79 7.86
CA VAL A 54 12.52 -12.95 7.93
C VAL A 54 12.47 -11.95 9.09
N ILE A 55 11.29 -11.38 9.40
CA ILE A 55 11.11 -10.45 10.53
C ILE A 55 10.93 -11.17 11.88
N ARG A 56 10.91 -12.50 11.90
CA ARG A 56 10.91 -13.34 13.12
C ARG A 56 12.30 -13.89 13.44
N SER A 57 13.24 -13.79 12.51
CA SER A 57 14.62 -14.25 12.70
C SER A 57 15.34 -13.47 13.83
N GLY A 58 16.27 -14.17 14.50
CA GLY A 58 16.83 -13.79 15.80
C GLY A 58 17.52 -12.42 15.79
N GLY A 59 16.82 -11.40 16.30
CA GLY A 59 17.30 -10.02 16.43
C GLY A 59 16.18 -8.99 16.30
N MET A 60 15.10 -9.37 15.62
CA MET A 60 14.03 -8.45 15.22
C MET A 60 12.99 -8.14 16.31
N ARG A 61 12.93 -8.92 17.41
CA ARG A 61 12.07 -8.59 18.58
C ARG A 61 12.46 -7.29 19.29
N ARG A 62 13.63 -6.72 19.00
CA ARG A 62 14.04 -5.38 19.48
C ARG A 62 13.48 -4.24 18.63
N LEU A 63 13.00 -4.56 17.44
CA LEU A 63 12.50 -3.60 16.43
C LEU A 63 10.97 -3.65 16.29
N PHE A 64 10.32 -4.68 16.84
CA PHE A 64 8.86 -4.87 16.80
C PHE A 64 8.37 -5.42 18.15
N ASP A 65 7.35 -4.79 18.72
CA ASP A 65 6.72 -5.20 19.98
C ASP A 65 5.89 -6.50 19.86
N GLY A 66 5.67 -6.99 18.63
CA GLY A 66 5.03 -8.27 18.35
C GLY A 66 5.25 -8.69 16.90
N VAL A 67 5.49 -9.99 16.67
CA VAL A 67 5.69 -10.53 15.33
C VAL A 67 4.66 -11.62 15.05
N TYR A 68 3.91 -11.49 13.96
CA TYR A 68 2.88 -12.44 13.55
C TYR A 68 3.47 -13.58 12.73
N ALA A 69 2.91 -14.78 12.88
CA ALA A 69 3.24 -15.89 11.99
C ALA A 69 2.72 -15.63 10.56
N PRO A 70 3.40 -16.11 9.51
CA PRO A 70 2.94 -16.02 8.12
C PRO A 70 1.48 -16.43 7.92
N ALA A 71 1.06 -17.53 8.53
CA ALA A 71 -0.33 -18.00 8.47
C ALA A 71 -1.34 -16.98 9.02
N THR A 72 -1.00 -16.27 10.10
CA THR A 72 -1.86 -15.23 10.68
C THR A 72 -1.98 -14.02 9.74
N LEU A 73 -0.89 -13.64 9.08
CA LEU A 73 -0.87 -12.55 8.11
C LEU A 73 -1.63 -12.95 6.83
N GLY A 74 -1.47 -14.20 6.37
CA GLY A 74 -2.21 -14.75 5.25
C GLY A 74 -3.72 -14.80 5.51
N GLN A 75 -4.14 -15.16 6.73
CA GLN A 75 -5.55 -15.14 7.12
C GLN A 75 -6.13 -13.73 7.10
N PHE A 76 -5.37 -12.74 7.57
CA PHE A 76 -5.77 -11.33 7.50
C PHE A 76 -5.92 -10.83 6.05
N LEU A 77 -4.97 -11.15 5.18
CA LEU A 77 -5.04 -10.78 3.76
C LEU A 77 -6.23 -11.43 3.03
N ARG A 78 -6.69 -12.60 3.47
CA ARG A 78 -7.87 -13.27 2.89
C ARG A 78 -9.19 -12.56 3.18
N GLU A 79 -9.24 -11.67 4.16
CA GLU A 79 -10.42 -10.83 4.43
C GLU A 79 -10.48 -9.61 3.49
N PHE A 80 -9.45 -9.36 2.67
CA PHE A 80 -9.38 -8.17 1.85
C PHE A 80 -10.34 -8.25 0.67
N THR A 81 -11.09 -7.17 0.48
CA THR A 81 -11.97 -6.94 -0.67
C THR A 81 -11.46 -5.73 -1.43
N HIS A 82 -12.08 -5.42 -2.57
CA HIS A 82 -11.76 -4.17 -3.28
C HIS A 82 -11.90 -2.93 -2.40
N GLY A 83 -12.89 -2.90 -1.50
CA GLY A 83 -13.08 -1.80 -0.54
C GLY A 83 -11.89 -1.63 0.39
N HIS A 84 -11.31 -2.73 0.89
CA HIS A 84 -10.11 -2.71 1.72
C HIS A 84 -8.89 -2.19 0.96
N THR A 85 -8.74 -2.53 -0.33
CA THR A 85 -7.69 -1.95 -1.18
C THR A 85 -7.85 -0.44 -1.33
N GLN A 86 -9.08 0.07 -1.45
CA GLN A 86 -9.32 1.53 -1.52
C GLN A 86 -9.04 2.25 -0.19
N GLN A 87 -9.36 1.61 0.94
CA GLN A 87 -8.98 2.10 2.27
C GLN A 87 -7.46 2.19 2.41
N LEU A 88 -6.73 1.14 1.99
CA LEU A 88 -5.26 1.15 1.99
C LEU A 88 -4.66 2.19 1.04
N ALA A 89 -5.29 2.42 -0.13
CA ALA A 89 -4.87 3.51 -1.01
C ALA A 89 -5.04 4.87 -0.33
N SER A 90 -6.08 5.06 0.50
CA SER A 90 -6.25 6.26 1.32
C SER A 90 -5.14 6.42 2.36
N VAL A 91 -4.78 5.34 3.05
CA VAL A 91 -3.62 5.29 3.97
C VAL A 91 -2.35 5.66 3.23
N ALA A 92 -2.06 5.03 2.09
CA ALA A 92 -0.84 5.24 1.32
C ALA A 92 -0.68 6.70 0.87
N ARG A 93 -1.77 7.33 0.40
CA ARG A 93 -1.75 8.76 0.03
C ARG A 93 -1.43 9.66 1.21
N ALA A 94 -2.11 9.48 2.34
CA ALA A 94 -1.86 10.29 3.54
C ALA A 94 -0.45 10.04 4.09
N HIS A 95 -0.01 8.78 4.10
CA HIS A 95 1.31 8.42 4.61
C HIS A 95 2.44 8.97 3.74
N LEU A 96 2.27 9.00 2.41
CA LEU A 96 3.24 9.61 1.50
C LEU A 96 3.42 11.10 1.78
N VAL A 97 2.33 11.84 1.99
CA VAL A 97 2.39 13.26 2.38
C VAL A 97 3.19 13.41 3.68
N ASN A 98 2.88 12.61 4.71
CA ASN A 98 3.58 12.64 5.98
C ASN A 98 5.07 12.27 5.84
N LEU A 99 5.40 11.29 4.99
CA LEU A 99 6.77 10.89 4.72
C LEU A 99 7.57 12.04 4.13
N VAL A 100 7.05 12.73 3.12
CA VAL A 100 7.71 13.90 2.50
C VAL A 100 8.03 14.95 3.56
N GLN A 101 7.06 15.26 4.44
CA GLN A 101 7.27 16.22 5.54
C GLN A 101 8.32 15.75 6.56
N ALA A 102 8.40 14.45 6.82
CA ALA A 102 9.28 13.87 7.82
C ALA A 102 10.71 13.55 7.33
N SER A 103 10.98 13.65 6.02
CA SER A 103 12.22 13.15 5.40
C SER A 103 12.84 14.05 4.33
N GLY A 104 12.16 15.09 3.84
CA GLY A 104 12.72 15.99 2.82
C GLY A 104 12.93 15.33 1.45
N LEU A 105 12.11 14.32 1.11
CA LEU A 105 12.24 13.53 -0.13
C LEU A 105 12.00 14.31 -1.43
N LEU A 106 11.43 15.51 -1.36
CA LEU A 106 11.08 16.34 -2.52
C LEU A 106 11.72 17.74 -2.40
N PRO A 107 13.06 17.85 -2.42
CA PRO A 107 13.72 19.16 -2.37
C PRO A 107 13.41 19.96 -3.65
N GLY A 108 13.12 21.27 -3.51
CA GLY A 108 12.87 22.15 -4.67
C GLY A 108 11.48 21.96 -5.31
N ILE A 109 10.57 21.21 -4.67
CA ILE A 109 9.20 21.01 -5.18
C ILE A 109 8.41 22.32 -5.26
N GLU A 110 8.77 23.28 -4.42
CA GLU A 110 8.26 24.65 -4.40
C GLU A 110 8.64 25.46 -5.65
N ASP A 111 9.73 25.10 -6.34
CA ASP A 111 10.21 25.81 -7.53
C ASP A 111 9.71 25.15 -8.81
N GLN A 112 9.92 23.83 -8.96
CA GLN A 112 9.51 23.07 -10.13
C GLN A 112 9.38 21.58 -9.84
N ALA A 113 8.30 20.96 -10.34
CA ALA A 113 8.11 19.52 -10.29
C ALA A 113 7.82 18.97 -11.70
N PHE A 114 8.48 17.87 -12.05
CA PHE A 114 8.16 17.10 -13.25
C PHE A 114 7.24 15.95 -12.86
N ILE A 115 6.07 15.88 -13.49
CA ILE A 115 5.08 14.83 -13.27
C ILE A 115 5.04 13.97 -14.53
N ASP A 116 5.48 12.73 -14.40
CA ASP A 116 5.30 11.75 -15.47
C ASP A 116 3.90 11.13 -15.37
N ILE A 117 3.23 10.99 -16.51
CA ILE A 117 1.90 10.42 -16.61
C ILE A 117 1.97 9.26 -17.60
N ASP A 118 2.36 8.10 -17.10
CA ASP A 118 2.32 6.86 -17.87
C ASP A 118 0.86 6.38 -18.05
N SER A 119 0.37 6.37 -19.29
CA SER A 119 -0.87 5.68 -19.64
C SER A 119 -0.57 4.25 -20.05
N LEU A 120 -1.01 3.28 -19.25
CA LEU A 120 -0.98 1.85 -19.60
C LEU A 120 -2.25 1.39 -20.34
N LEU A 121 -3.02 2.31 -20.95
CA LEU A 121 -4.19 1.96 -21.74
C LEU A 121 -3.77 1.14 -22.97
N ARG A 122 -3.82 -0.18 -22.82
CA ARG A 122 -3.66 -1.13 -23.91
C ARG A 122 -5.06 -1.63 -24.30
N PRO A 123 -5.42 -1.61 -25.58
CA PRO A 123 -6.64 -2.26 -26.04
C PRO A 123 -6.67 -3.72 -25.58
N VAL A 124 -7.72 -4.09 -24.85
CA VAL A 124 -7.97 -5.49 -24.48
C VAL A 124 -9.08 -6.03 -25.38
N TYR A 125 -8.76 -7.06 -26.17
CA TYR A 125 -9.73 -7.73 -27.02
C TYR A 125 -10.14 -9.07 -26.39
N GLY A 126 -11.44 -9.40 -26.48
CA GLY A 126 -11.99 -10.71 -26.08
C GLY A 126 -13.38 -10.61 -25.44
N HIS A 127 -14.33 -11.38 -25.96
CA HIS A 127 -15.74 -11.38 -25.53
C HIS A 127 -15.97 -11.77 -24.06
N ALA A 128 -14.98 -12.39 -23.40
CA ALA A 128 -15.05 -12.79 -22.00
C ALA A 128 -14.40 -11.79 -21.02
N LYS A 129 -13.84 -10.66 -21.50
CA LYS A 129 -13.24 -9.65 -20.63
C LYS A 129 -14.29 -8.63 -20.20
N GLN A 130 -14.59 -8.57 -18.91
CA GLN A 130 -15.32 -7.45 -18.32
C GLN A 130 -14.37 -6.29 -18.07
N THR A 131 -14.39 -5.29 -18.94
CA THR A 131 -13.84 -3.95 -18.66
C THR A 131 -14.88 -2.90 -18.98
N SER A 132 -15.00 -1.90 -18.11
CA SER A 132 -15.83 -0.71 -18.23
C SER A 132 -15.58 0.02 -19.56
N HIS A 133 -16.65 0.46 -20.22
CA HIS A 133 -16.59 1.28 -21.44
C HIS A 133 -15.85 2.59 -21.16
N GLY A 134 -14.59 2.69 -21.59
CA GLY A 134 -13.87 3.95 -21.70
C GLY A 134 -14.06 4.48 -23.12
N GLU A 135 -14.73 5.61 -23.26
CA GLU A 135 -14.79 6.35 -24.52
C GLU A 135 -13.36 6.73 -24.94
N ILE A 136 -13.00 6.37 -26.18
CA ILE A 136 -11.76 6.78 -26.81
C ILE A 136 -11.90 8.28 -27.14
N LEU A 137 -11.31 9.15 -26.31
CA LEU A 137 -11.05 10.53 -26.72
C LEU A 137 -9.93 10.52 -27.76
N SER A 138 -10.31 10.56 -29.04
CA SER A 138 -9.38 10.82 -30.14
C SER A 138 -8.95 12.29 -30.10
N SER A 139 -7.84 12.62 -29.44
CA SER A 139 -7.18 13.92 -29.63
C SER A 139 -6.21 13.83 -30.80
N GLY A 140 -6.70 14.15 -32.00
CA GLY A 140 -5.85 14.56 -33.10
C GLY A 140 -5.45 16.03 -32.93
N GLY A 141 -4.16 16.34 -33.10
CA GLY A 141 -3.69 17.70 -33.40
C GLY A 141 -2.71 18.33 -32.41
N GLY A 142 -1.41 18.13 -32.66
CA GLY A 142 -0.42 19.20 -32.85
C GLY A 142 -0.11 20.25 -31.75
N VAL A 143 1.14 20.16 -31.28
CA VAL A 143 2.12 21.25 -31.04
C VAL A 143 1.92 22.20 -29.84
N GLY A 144 2.99 22.31 -29.03
CA GLY A 144 3.32 23.55 -28.32
C GLY A 144 4.18 23.35 -27.07
N VAL A 145 5.50 23.22 -27.26
CA VAL A 145 6.49 23.51 -26.21
C VAL A 145 6.45 25.00 -25.90
N VAL A 146 6.27 25.36 -24.63
CA VAL A 146 6.93 26.51 -23.99
C VAL A 146 7.21 26.17 -22.54
#